data_AF-H2JHP6-F1
#
_entry.id   AF-H2JHP6-F1
#
_cell.length_a   1.000
_cell.length_b   1.000
_cell.length_c   1.000
_cell.angle_alpha   90.00
_cell.angle_beta   90.00
_cell.angle_gamma   90.00
#
_symmetry.space_group_name_H-M   'P 1'
#
loop_
_entity.id
_entity.type
_entity.pdbx_description
1 polymer ?
#
loop_
_entity_poly.entity_id
_entity_poly.type
_entity_poly.pdbx_seq_one_letter_code
_entity_poly.pdbx_strand_id
1 'polypeptide(L)'
;MKNTKGSFTVEASLVFSVVFLMVAAFVYIFVIMYQYVYVQSIADEAATKGAYYYVNQTGENYCSNKMNELYWRIYDKNKSKKLSGISNYVNKLLGKSILPTENNISVNTNNKILMKNLKIEIQEKYPLPVGNMFDIFGLSPVLSLKAVSNSPLDDNAEFIRNMDIVKDIYNCIQNSDNKWIGEDSQLEDILEKLLKKN
;
A
#
# COMPACT_ATOMS: atom_id res chain seq x y z
N MET A 1 -4.74 -37.81 -59.41
CA MET A 1 -5.68 -37.26 -58.42
C MET A 1 -4.89 -36.98 -57.15
N LYS A 2 -4.73 -35.70 -56.74
CA LYS A 2 -3.91 -35.33 -55.58
C LYS A 2 -4.60 -35.82 -54.29
N ASN A 3 -3.84 -36.52 -53.45
CA ASN A 3 -4.31 -37.12 -52.22
C ASN A 3 -4.40 -36.03 -51.11
N THR A 4 -5.49 -35.25 -51.11
CA THR A 4 -5.69 -34.08 -50.22
C THR A 4 -6.40 -34.40 -48.90
N LYS A 5 -6.83 -35.66 -48.70
CA LYS A 5 -7.63 -36.05 -47.52
C LYS A 5 -6.84 -36.06 -46.21
N GLY A 6 -5.52 -36.30 -46.27
CA GLY A 6 -4.67 -36.33 -45.07
C GLY A 6 -4.33 -34.95 -44.50
N SER A 7 -4.22 -33.93 -45.35
CA SER A 7 -3.87 -32.57 -44.89
C SER A 7 -4.99 -31.94 -44.06
N PHE A 8 -6.25 -32.24 -44.38
CA PHE A 8 -7.41 -31.75 -43.63
C PHE A 8 -7.45 -32.26 -42.18
N THR A 9 -7.12 -33.54 -41.97
CA THR A 9 -7.06 -34.11 -40.61
C THR A 9 -5.93 -33.50 -39.78
N VAL A 10 -4.77 -33.27 -40.40
CA VAL A 10 -3.62 -32.64 -39.73
C VAL A 10 -3.93 -31.19 -39.36
N GLU A 11 -4.51 -30.42 -40.28
CA GLU A 11 -4.92 -29.03 -40.03
C GLU A 11 -5.94 -28.94 -38.89
N ALA A 12 -6.98 -29.77 -38.93
CA ALA A 12 -8.00 -29.81 -37.87
C ALA A 12 -7.42 -30.20 -36.50
N SER A 13 -6.49 -31.16 -36.45
CA SER A 13 -5.83 -31.56 -35.19
C SER A 13 -4.96 -30.44 -34.59
N LEU A 14 -4.34 -29.62 -35.45
CA LEU A 14 -3.49 -28.51 -35.02
C LEU A 14 -4.36 -27.37 -34.48
N VAL A 15 -5.43 -27.02 -35.20
CA VAL A 15 -6.41 -26.02 -34.76
C VAL A 15 -7.02 -26.40 -33.41
N PHE A 16 -7.43 -27.65 -33.23
CA PHE A 16 -8.00 -28.11 -31.95
C PHE A 16 -7.02 -27.95 -30.78
N SER A 17 -5.76 -28.38 -30.93
CA SER A 17 -4.74 -28.20 -29.89
C SER A 17 -4.48 -26.73 -29.56
N VAL A 18 -4.44 -25.86 -30.57
CA VAL A 18 -4.22 -24.41 -30.37
C VAL A 18 -5.38 -23.78 -29.61
N VAL A 19 -6.63 -24.10 -29.98
CA VAL A 19 -7.82 -23.60 -29.27
C VAL A 19 -7.84 -24.07 -27.82
N PHE A 20 -7.49 -25.34 -27.57
CA PHE A 20 -7.39 -25.88 -26.21
C PHE A 20 -6.37 -25.12 -25.35
N LEU A 21 -5.17 -24.85 -25.89
CA LEU A 21 -4.15 -24.07 -25.20
C LEU A 21 -4.59 -22.62 -24.93
N MET A 22 -5.31 -21.99 -25.86
CA MET A 22 -5.88 -20.66 -25.66
C MET A 22 -6.88 -20.64 -24.49
N VAL A 23 -7.78 -21.62 -24.41
CA VAL A 23 -8.73 -21.72 -23.31
C VAL A 23 -8.01 -21.92 -21.98
N ALA A 24 -7.00 -22.79 -21.93
CA ALA A 24 -6.18 -22.98 -20.73
C ALA A 24 -5.47 -21.68 -20.32
N ALA A 25 -4.90 -20.94 -21.27
CA ALA A 25 -4.26 -19.66 -21.01
C ALA A 25 -5.23 -18.62 -20.43
N PHE A 26 -6.47 -18.55 -20.92
CA PHE A 26 -7.48 -17.66 -20.37
C PHE A 26 -7.84 -18.00 -18.92
N VAL A 27 -8.02 -19.29 -18.60
CA VAL A 27 -8.25 -19.72 -17.23
C VAL A 27 -7.12 -19.27 -16.31
N TYR A 28 -5.86 -19.39 -16.74
CA TYR A 28 -4.71 -18.92 -15.96
C TYR A 28 -4.68 -17.42 -15.75
N ILE A 29 -4.99 -16.62 -16.78
CA ILE A 29 -5.06 -15.16 -16.65
C ILE A 29 -6.11 -14.78 -15.59
N PHE A 30 -7.28 -15.44 -15.59
CA PHE A 30 -8.30 -15.19 -14.58
C PHE A 30 -7.84 -15.55 -13.17
N VAL A 31 -7.10 -16.64 -12.98
CA VAL A 31 -6.54 -17.02 -11.67
C VAL A 31 -5.51 -15.99 -11.18
N ILE A 32 -4.63 -15.52 -12.06
CA ILE A 32 -3.65 -14.48 -11.71
C ILE A 32 -4.35 -13.17 -11.35
N MET A 33 -5.37 -12.78 -12.13
CA MET A 33 -6.15 -11.58 -11.87
C MET A 33 -6.91 -11.68 -10.54
N TYR A 34 -7.46 -12.85 -10.23
CA TYR A 34 -8.08 -13.12 -8.93
C TYR A 34 -7.10 -12.89 -7.78
N GLN A 35 -5.88 -13.43 -7.89
CA GLN A 35 -4.86 -13.26 -6.85
C GLN A 35 -4.49 -11.78 -6.69
N TYR A 36 -4.29 -11.07 -7.80
CA TYR A 36 -3.98 -9.63 -7.74
C TYR A 36 -5.06 -8.82 -7.03
N VAL A 37 -6.33 -9.02 -7.40
CA VAL A 37 -7.48 -8.30 -6.80
C VAL A 37 -7.64 -8.68 -5.32
N TYR A 38 -7.44 -9.95 -4.96
CA TYR A 38 -7.50 -10.41 -3.57
C TYR A 38 -6.48 -9.67 -2.68
N VAL A 39 -5.21 -9.61 -3.12
CA VAL A 39 -4.14 -8.94 -2.35
C VAL A 39 -4.39 -7.43 -2.29
N GLN A 40 -4.84 -6.83 -3.39
CA GLN A 40 -5.19 -5.41 -3.41
C GLN A 40 -6.33 -5.09 -2.45
N SER A 41 -7.38 -5.91 -2.43
CA SER A 41 -8.51 -5.75 -1.49
C SER A 41 -8.06 -5.84 -0.03
N ILE A 42 -7.13 -6.74 0.30
CA ILE A 42 -6.57 -6.83 1.65
C ILE A 42 -5.75 -5.58 1.98
N ALA A 43 -4.96 -5.08 1.03
CA ALA A 43 -4.17 -3.86 1.24
C ALA A 43 -5.08 -2.65 1.53
N ASP A 44 -6.18 -2.50 0.78
CA ASP A 44 -7.14 -1.39 0.94
C ASP A 44 -7.93 -1.50 2.26
N GLU A 45 -8.40 -2.70 2.60
CA GLU A 45 -9.08 -2.94 3.88
C GLU A 45 -8.14 -2.67 5.06
N ALA A 46 -6.92 -3.20 5.00
CA ALA A 46 -5.93 -3.01 6.04
C ALA A 46 -5.47 -1.55 6.15
N ALA A 47 -5.38 -0.81 5.05
CA ALA A 47 -5.00 0.60 5.07
C ALA A 47 -6.07 1.42 5.79
N THR A 48 -7.34 1.19 5.43
CA THR A 48 -8.48 1.92 6.00
C THR A 48 -8.67 1.58 7.49
N LYS A 49 -8.75 0.29 7.83
CA LYS A 49 -8.95 -0.16 9.21
C LYS A 49 -7.71 0.08 10.08
N GLY A 50 -6.53 -0.09 9.50
CA GLY A 50 -5.25 0.18 10.15
C GLY A 50 -5.09 1.67 10.47
N ALA A 51 -5.54 2.56 9.58
CA ALA A 51 -5.54 4.00 9.83
C ALA A 51 -6.46 4.38 11.00
N TYR A 52 -7.68 3.84 11.00
CA TYR A 52 -8.63 4.04 12.10
C TYR A 52 -8.07 3.51 13.44
N TYR A 53 -7.53 2.29 13.45
CA TYR A 53 -6.89 1.71 14.62
C TYR A 53 -5.70 2.55 15.13
N TYR A 54 -4.89 3.09 14.22
CA TYR A 54 -3.72 3.90 14.56
C TYR A 54 -4.11 5.17 15.34
N VAL A 55 -5.20 5.82 14.93
CA VAL A 55 -5.72 7.04 15.56
C VAL A 55 -6.47 6.70 16.87
N ASN A 56 -7.41 5.74 16.82
CA ASN A 56 -8.34 5.45 17.93
C ASN A 56 -7.73 4.74 19.12
N GLN A 57 -6.62 4.00 18.97
CA GLN A 57 -5.98 3.32 20.11
C GLN A 57 -5.53 4.31 21.21
N THR A 58 -5.43 5.58 20.85
CA THR A 58 -5.08 6.69 21.74
C THR A 58 -6.30 7.49 22.23
N GLY A 59 -7.50 7.23 21.67
CA GLY A 59 -8.75 7.90 22.01
C GLY A 59 -9.54 7.21 23.12
N GLU A 60 -9.58 5.87 23.20
CA GLU A 60 -10.41 5.19 24.24
C GLU A 60 -9.92 5.37 25.69
N ASN A 61 -8.75 6.00 25.89
CA ASN A 61 -8.17 6.28 27.21
C ASN A 61 -8.27 7.77 27.61
N TYR A 62 -9.37 8.46 27.32
CA TYR A 62 -9.61 9.80 27.88
C TYR A 62 -9.68 9.83 29.42
N CYS A 63 -9.85 8.67 30.09
CA CYS A 63 -9.98 8.56 31.55
C CYS A 63 -8.94 7.65 32.24
N SER A 64 -7.83 7.32 31.56
CA SER A 64 -6.73 6.56 32.16
C SER A 64 -5.53 7.47 32.34
N ASN A 65 -5.07 7.63 33.59
CA ASN A 65 -3.98 8.49 34.09
C ASN A 65 -2.59 8.29 33.43
N LYS A 66 -2.49 8.23 32.11
CA LYS A 66 -1.23 8.33 31.38
C LYS A 66 -1.13 9.72 30.76
N MET A 67 -0.72 10.69 31.58
CA MET A 67 -0.22 12.01 31.10
C MET A 67 0.97 11.90 30.12
N ASN A 68 1.52 10.70 29.91
CA ASN A 68 2.79 10.48 29.21
C ASN A 68 2.77 10.66 27.69
N GLU A 69 1.64 11.00 27.09
CA GLU A 69 1.51 11.02 25.62
C GLU A 69 0.93 12.32 25.06
N LEU A 70 0.91 13.45 25.78
CA LEU A 70 0.39 14.75 25.29
C LEU A 70 0.87 15.17 23.87
N TYR A 71 2.06 14.73 23.47
CA TYR A 71 2.67 15.02 22.16
C TYR A 71 2.84 13.78 21.25
N TRP A 72 2.08 12.71 21.48
CA TRP A 72 2.17 11.46 20.70
C TRP A 72 2.01 11.67 19.19
N ARG A 73 1.37 12.77 18.80
CA ARG A 73 1.09 13.14 17.41
C ARG A 73 2.25 13.84 16.73
N ILE A 74 3.21 14.37 17.48
CA ILE A 74 4.50 14.79 16.95
C ILE A 74 5.49 13.63 17.06
N TYR A 75 5.50 12.96 18.21
CA TYR A 75 6.42 11.87 18.52
C TYR A 75 5.72 10.67 19.15
N ASP A 76 5.43 9.66 18.34
CA ASP A 76 4.73 8.45 18.77
C ASP A 76 5.72 7.39 19.26
N LYS A 77 5.87 7.27 20.59
CA LYS A 77 6.72 6.24 21.22
C LYS A 77 6.25 4.81 20.94
N ASN A 78 4.94 4.62 20.71
CA ASN A 78 4.33 3.31 20.51
C ASN A 78 4.14 2.97 19.02
N LYS A 79 4.72 3.76 18.11
CA LYS A 79 4.60 3.58 16.66
C LYS A 79 4.91 2.14 16.22
N SER A 80 6.02 1.56 16.67
CA SER A 80 6.42 0.21 16.28
C SER A 80 5.40 -0.85 16.69
N LYS A 81 4.81 -0.72 17.88
CA LYS A 81 3.76 -1.60 18.40
C LYS A 81 2.45 -1.48 17.62
N LYS A 82 2.08 -0.25 17.22
CA LYS A 82 0.92 -0.01 16.36
C LYS A 82 1.11 -0.65 14.98
N LEU A 83 2.28 -0.42 14.37
CA LEU A 83 2.64 -1.00 13.07
C LEU A 83 2.69 -2.52 13.10
N SER A 84 3.24 -3.12 14.17
CA SER A 84 3.26 -4.58 14.31
C SER A 84 1.86 -5.15 14.50
N GLY A 85 0.96 -4.46 15.21
CA GLY A 85 -0.45 -4.83 15.31
C GLY A 85 -1.15 -4.86 13.95
N ILE A 86 -0.92 -3.83 13.13
CA ILE A 86 -1.45 -3.75 11.76
C ILE A 86 -0.84 -4.86 10.89
N SER A 87 0.48 -5.08 10.95
CA SER A 87 1.15 -6.15 10.21
C SER A 87 0.61 -7.54 10.59
N ASN A 88 0.35 -7.79 11.86
CA ASN A 88 -0.23 -9.06 12.31
C ASN A 88 -1.68 -9.23 11.79
N TYR A 89 -2.45 -8.15 11.74
CA TYR A 89 -3.77 -8.16 11.13
C TYR A 89 -3.73 -8.52 9.63
N VAL A 90 -2.80 -7.91 8.88
CA VAL A 90 -2.58 -8.25 7.46
C VAL A 90 -2.18 -9.72 7.30
N ASN A 91 -1.25 -10.22 8.12
CA ASN A 91 -0.84 -11.63 8.12
C ASN A 91 -2.03 -12.57 8.37
N LYS A 92 -2.92 -12.23 9.30
CA LYS A 92 -4.13 -13.01 9.58
C LYS A 92 -5.11 -13.03 8.40
N LEU A 93 -5.21 -11.94 7.64
CA LEU A 93 -6.04 -11.87 6.43
C LEU A 93 -5.43 -12.70 5.31
N LEU A 94 -4.13 -12.55 5.05
CA LEU A 94 -3.41 -13.31 4.03
C LEU A 94 -3.39 -14.81 4.32
N GLY A 95 -3.30 -15.21 5.60
CA GLY A 95 -3.36 -16.62 6.01
C GLY A 95 -4.70 -17.32 5.75
N LYS A 96 -5.74 -16.59 5.33
CA LYS A 96 -7.01 -17.16 4.87
C LYS A 96 -7.04 -17.44 3.35
N SER A 97 -5.96 -17.10 2.64
CA SER A 97 -5.85 -17.37 1.20
C SER A 97 -5.99 -18.87 0.93
N ILE A 98 -6.70 -19.20 -0.15
CA ILE A 98 -6.86 -20.57 -0.64
C ILE A 98 -5.56 -21.07 -1.30
N LEU A 99 -4.73 -20.14 -1.79
CA LEU A 99 -3.49 -20.43 -2.48
C LEU A 99 -2.29 -20.15 -1.55
N PRO A 100 -1.41 -21.13 -1.31
CA PRO A 100 -0.23 -20.95 -0.47
C PRO A 100 0.81 -20.10 -1.19
N THR A 101 1.20 -18.99 -0.57
CA THR A 101 2.18 -18.04 -1.11
C THR A 101 3.10 -17.48 -0.04
N GLU A 102 4.31 -17.10 -0.46
CA GLU A 102 5.26 -16.38 0.40
C GLU A 102 4.99 -14.87 0.30
N ASN A 103 4.73 -14.27 1.47
CA ASN A 103 4.29 -12.88 1.56
C ASN A 103 5.27 -12.05 2.38
N ASN A 104 5.76 -10.97 1.79
CA ASN A 104 6.52 -9.93 2.48
C ASN A 104 5.61 -8.71 2.66
N ILE A 105 5.36 -8.34 3.91
CA ILE A 105 4.48 -7.22 4.26
C ILE A 105 5.33 -6.07 4.79
N SER A 106 5.11 -4.88 4.25
CA SER A 106 5.70 -3.64 4.73
C SER A 106 4.60 -2.64 5.07
N VAL A 107 4.60 -2.17 6.32
CA VAL A 107 3.64 -1.18 6.82
C VAL A 107 4.44 0.05 7.25
N ASN A 108 4.22 1.17 6.55
CA ASN A 108 4.92 2.41 6.78
C ASN A 108 3.93 3.55 7.00
N THR A 109 4.32 4.56 7.76
CA THR A 109 3.57 5.82 7.89
C THR A 109 4.37 6.91 7.20
N ASN A 110 3.77 7.61 6.24
CA ASN A 110 4.34 8.83 5.70
C ASN A 110 3.76 10.03 6.47
N ASN A 111 4.65 10.83 7.06
CA ASN A 111 4.27 12.02 7.79
C ASN A 111 4.42 13.23 6.85
N LYS A 112 3.31 13.74 6.32
CA LYS A 112 3.30 15.09 5.73
C LYS A 112 2.88 16.10 6.80
N ILE A 113 3.25 17.36 6.59
CA ILE A 113 2.95 18.46 7.53
C ILE A 113 1.45 18.58 7.82
N LEU A 114 0.60 18.48 6.78
CA LEU A 114 -0.84 18.67 6.94
C LEU A 114 -1.55 17.40 7.41
N MET A 115 -1.24 16.26 6.78
CA MET A 115 -1.92 15.00 7.04
C MET A 115 -0.96 13.83 6.93
N LYS A 116 -1.03 12.92 7.91
CA LYS A 116 -0.25 11.70 7.90
C LYS A 116 -1.00 10.62 7.15
N ASN A 117 -0.27 9.78 6.43
CA ASN A 117 -0.84 8.67 5.67
C ASN A 117 -0.23 7.35 6.15
N LEU A 118 -1.06 6.34 6.30
CA LEU A 118 -0.65 4.95 6.44
C LEU A 118 -0.49 4.34 5.04
N LYS A 119 0.71 3.88 4.72
CA LYS A 119 1.04 3.15 3.51
C LYS A 119 1.22 1.68 3.85
N ILE A 120 0.44 0.83 3.20
CA ILE A 120 0.57 -0.63 3.29
C ILE A 120 1.04 -1.13 1.93
N GLU A 121 2.12 -1.89 1.94
CA GLU A 121 2.67 -2.53 0.74
C GLU A 121 2.85 -4.01 1.02
N ILE A 122 2.14 -4.81 0.24
CA ILE A 122 2.15 -6.27 0.30
C ILE A 122 2.84 -6.76 -0.98
N GLN A 123 3.91 -7.52 -0.81
CA GLN A 123 4.62 -8.19 -1.90
C GLN A 123 4.43 -9.69 -1.75
N GLU A 124 3.84 -10.30 -2.76
CA GLU A 124 3.50 -11.71 -2.78
C GLU A 124 4.21 -12.40 -3.92
N LYS A 125 4.84 -13.53 -3.63
CA LYS A 125 5.50 -14.37 -4.63
C LYS A 125 4.61 -15.57 -4.94
N TYR A 126 4.09 -15.60 -6.15
CA TYR A 126 3.21 -16.66 -6.64
C TYR A 126 3.96 -17.57 -7.63
N PRO A 127 4.25 -18.84 -7.28
CA PRO A 127 4.83 -19.79 -8.22
C PRO A 127 3.78 -20.18 -9.27
N LEU A 128 4.14 -20.08 -10.54
CA LEU A 128 3.24 -20.44 -11.63
C LEU A 128 3.08 -21.97 -11.69
N PRO A 129 1.86 -22.49 -11.90
CA PRO A 129 1.58 -23.93 -11.90
C PRO A 129 2.25 -24.70 -13.05
N VAL A 130 2.70 -23.98 -14.08
CA VAL A 130 3.47 -24.50 -15.23
C VAL A 130 4.98 -24.58 -14.96
N GLY A 131 5.42 -24.20 -13.76
CA GLY A 131 6.80 -24.36 -13.27
C GLY A 131 7.85 -23.85 -14.27
N ASN A 132 8.87 -24.67 -14.50
CA ASN A 132 10.04 -24.30 -15.30
C ASN A 132 9.80 -24.39 -16.83
N MET A 133 8.57 -24.69 -17.30
CA MET A 133 8.29 -24.70 -18.74
C MET A 133 8.49 -23.30 -19.36
N PHE A 134 8.32 -22.24 -18.56
CA PHE A 134 8.53 -20.87 -18.98
C PHE A 134 10.01 -20.47 -19.09
N ASP A 135 10.92 -21.21 -18.47
CA ASP A 135 12.36 -20.95 -18.60
C ASP A 135 12.83 -21.16 -20.05
N ILE A 136 12.19 -22.08 -20.79
CA ILE A 136 12.43 -22.34 -22.21
C ILE A 136 12.13 -21.08 -23.05
N PHE A 137 11.20 -20.25 -22.58
CA PHE A 137 10.81 -18.98 -23.20
C PHE A 137 11.50 -17.76 -22.55
N GLY A 138 12.42 -17.96 -21.61
CA GLY A 138 13.12 -16.88 -20.89
C GLY A 138 12.26 -16.12 -19.88
N LEU A 139 11.11 -16.68 -19.47
CA LEU A 139 10.18 -16.09 -18.51
C LEU A 139 10.39 -16.71 -17.12
N SER A 140 10.38 -15.87 -16.08
CA SER A 140 10.55 -16.34 -14.70
C SER A 140 9.37 -17.22 -14.25
N PRO A 141 9.61 -18.34 -13.54
CA PRO A 141 8.57 -19.24 -13.07
C PRO A 141 7.80 -18.69 -11.85
N VAL A 142 8.26 -17.57 -11.27
CA VAL A 142 7.64 -16.93 -10.10
C VAL A 142 7.14 -15.55 -10.48
N LEU A 143 5.84 -15.32 -10.27
CA LEU A 143 5.22 -14.01 -10.45
C LEU A 143 5.31 -13.22 -9.14
N SER A 144 5.89 -12.02 -9.21
CA SER A 144 5.93 -11.08 -8.08
C SER A 144 4.74 -10.11 -8.18
N LEU A 145 3.77 -10.27 -7.29
CA LEU A 145 2.62 -9.39 -7.17
C LEU A 145 2.91 -8.32 -6.12
N LYS A 146 2.67 -7.06 -6.46
CA LYS A 146 2.84 -5.92 -5.56
C LYS A 146 1.53 -5.16 -5.45
N ALA A 147 0.95 -5.14 -4.25
CA ALA A 147 -0.20 -4.32 -3.91
C ALA A 147 0.25 -3.18 -3.00
N VAL A 148 -0.21 -1.96 -3.31
CA VAL A 148 0.08 -0.77 -2.51
C VAL A 148 -1.22 -0.04 -2.26
N SER A 149 -1.48 0.26 -0.98
CA SER A 149 -2.61 1.08 -0.58
C SER A 149 -2.16 2.18 0.37
N ASN A 150 -2.79 3.34 0.26
CA ASN A 150 -2.55 4.49 1.12
C ASN A 150 -3.88 4.95 1.72
N SER A 151 -3.93 5.10 3.04
CA SER A 151 -5.07 5.70 3.74
C SER A 151 -4.61 6.91 4.54
N PRO A 152 -5.32 8.05 4.52
CA PRO A 152 -5.06 9.12 5.46
C PRO A 152 -5.34 8.67 6.89
N LEU A 153 -4.59 9.22 7.84
CA LEU A 153 -4.89 9.13 9.27
C LEU A 153 -5.84 10.26 9.63
N ASP A 154 -7.13 9.95 9.70
CA ASP A 154 -8.19 10.92 9.99
C ASP A 154 -8.19 11.33 11.47
N ASP A 155 -7.31 12.27 11.85
CA ASP A 155 -7.31 12.94 13.15
C ASP A 155 -7.67 14.42 12.98
N ASN A 156 -8.97 14.72 13.05
CA ASN A 156 -9.51 16.07 12.87
C ASN A 156 -8.87 17.10 13.82
N ALA A 157 -8.52 16.69 15.04
CA ALA A 157 -7.92 17.59 16.02
C ALA A 157 -6.50 18.00 15.63
N GLU A 158 -5.70 17.07 15.09
CA GLU A 158 -4.37 17.42 14.56
C GLU A 158 -4.45 18.20 13.26
N PHE A 159 -5.44 17.92 12.42
CA PHE A 159 -5.64 18.70 11.22
C PHE A 159 -5.88 20.19 11.53
N ILE A 160 -6.79 20.49 12.48
CA ILE A 160 -7.03 21.86 12.93
C ILE A 160 -5.75 22.47 13.52
N ARG A 161 -5.02 21.74 14.36
CA ARG A 161 -3.77 22.21 14.96
C ARG A 161 -2.68 22.52 13.92
N ASN A 162 -2.52 21.66 12.92
CA ASN A 162 -1.58 21.89 11.82
C ASN A 162 -2.02 23.10 10.99
N MET A 163 -3.33 23.27 10.76
CA MET A 163 -3.87 24.44 10.08
C MET A 163 -3.63 25.73 10.86
N ASP A 164 -3.80 25.72 12.19
CA ASP A 164 -3.50 26.86 13.06
C ASP A 164 -2.02 27.23 13.01
N ILE A 165 -1.11 26.24 13.06
CA ILE A 165 0.34 26.48 12.90
C ILE A 165 0.65 27.14 11.55
N VAL A 166 0.05 26.64 10.47
CA VAL A 166 0.23 27.21 9.13
C VAL A 166 -0.29 28.65 9.08
N LYS A 167 -1.43 28.92 9.71
CA LYS A 167 -2.02 30.26 9.81
C LYS A 167 -1.15 31.21 10.63
N ASP A 168 -0.61 30.75 11.75
CA ASP A 168 0.29 31.54 12.60
C ASP A 168 1.57 31.90 11.85
N ILE A 169 2.18 30.95 11.13
CA ILE A 169 3.35 31.20 10.27
C ILE A 169 3.01 32.24 9.19
N TYR A 170 1.84 32.10 8.53
CA TYR A 170 1.40 33.06 7.52
C TYR A 170 1.24 34.47 8.08
N ASN A 171 0.60 34.61 9.24
CA ASN A 171 0.41 35.90 9.90
C ASN A 171 1.75 36.53 10.32
N CYS A 172 2.70 35.73 10.83
CA CYS A 172 4.05 36.21 11.17
C CYS A 172 4.77 36.81 9.96
N ILE A 173 4.65 36.17 8.78
CA ILE A 173 5.25 36.66 7.53
C ILE A 173 4.56 37.94 7.07
N GLN A 174 3.23 37.97 7.05
CA GLN A 174 2.48 39.13 6.57
C GLN A 174 2.70 40.37 7.45
N ASN A 175 2.78 40.20 8.77
CA ASN A 175 2.98 41.31 9.70
C ASN A 175 4.46 41.69 9.88
N SER A 176 5.41 40.96 9.26
CA SER A 176 6.85 41.12 9.49
C SER A 176 7.20 41.06 10.99
N ASP A 177 6.44 40.28 11.77
CA ASP A 177 6.62 40.16 13.22
C ASP A 177 7.83 39.25 13.50
N ASN A 178 9.00 39.86 13.59
CA ASN A 178 10.29 39.24 13.90
C ASN A 178 10.47 38.86 15.40
N LYS A 179 9.40 38.96 16.20
CA LYS A 179 9.44 38.76 17.66
C LYS A 179 9.89 37.37 18.11
N TRP A 180 9.68 36.34 17.28
CA TRP A 180 9.94 34.94 17.64
C TRP A 180 10.99 34.23 16.77
N ILE A 181 11.44 34.87 15.67
CA ILE A 181 12.13 34.14 14.59
C ILE A 181 13.55 34.68 14.31
N GLY A 182 13.93 35.81 14.93
CA GLY A 182 15.23 36.44 14.70
C GLY A 182 15.32 37.06 13.30
N GLU A 183 16.07 38.15 13.18
CA GLU A 183 16.15 39.00 11.98
C GLU A 183 16.64 38.26 10.71
N ASP A 184 17.26 37.08 10.84
CA ASP A 184 17.94 36.36 9.75
C ASP A 184 17.22 35.08 9.26
N SER A 185 15.97 34.84 9.65
CA SER A 185 15.29 33.57 9.29
C SER A 185 14.72 33.58 7.87
N GLN A 186 15.31 32.75 7.00
CA GLN A 186 14.80 32.44 5.65
C GLN A 186 13.51 31.59 5.71
N LEU A 187 12.43 32.16 6.24
CA LEU A 187 11.13 31.51 6.38
C LEU A 187 10.53 31.10 5.02
N GLU A 188 10.78 31.89 3.98
CA GLU A 188 10.36 31.58 2.61
C GLU A 188 10.98 30.28 2.11
N ASP A 189 12.29 30.06 2.33
CA ASP A 189 12.98 28.81 1.98
C ASP A 189 12.46 27.61 2.78
N ILE A 190 12.10 27.81 4.05
CA ILE A 190 11.56 26.76 4.91
C ILE A 190 10.15 26.38 4.44
N LEU A 191 9.29 27.37 4.15
CA LEU A 191 7.96 27.13 3.61
C LEU A 191 8.01 26.48 2.23
N GLU A 192 8.93 26.92 1.36
CA GLU A 192 9.12 26.32 0.05
C GLU A 192 9.52 24.85 0.22
N LYS A 193 10.44 24.52 1.13
CA LYS A 193 10.83 23.13 1.44
C LYS A 193 9.72 22.30 2.08
N LEU A 194 8.83 22.89 2.87
CA LEU A 194 7.70 22.19 3.52
C LEU A 194 6.52 21.96 2.56
N LEU A 195 6.31 22.86 1.60
CA LEU A 195 5.26 22.76 0.56
C LEU A 195 5.73 21.97 -0.66
N LYS A 196 7.05 21.81 -0.88
CA LYS A 196 7.57 20.99 -1.98
C LYS A 196 7.29 19.52 -1.74
N LYS A 197 6.48 18.98 -2.62
CA LYS A 197 6.10 17.57 -2.73
C LYS A 197 7.34 16.70 -3.03
N ASN A 198 7.91 16.08 -2.00
CA ASN A 198 8.72 14.86 -2.14
C ASN A 198 7.84 13.63 -1.94
#